data_AF-A0A841HXW7-F1
#
_entry.id   AF-A0A841HXW7-F1
#
_cell.length_a   1.000
_cell.length_b   1.000
_cell.length_c   1.000
_cell.angle_alpha   90.00
_cell.angle_beta   90.00
_cell.angle_gamma   90.00
#
_symmetry.space_group_name_H-M   'P 1'
#
loop_
_entity.id
_entity.type
_entity.pdbx_description
1 polymer ?
#
loop_
_entity_poly.entity_id
_entity_poly.type
_entity_poly.pdbx_seq_one_letter_code
_entity_poly.pdbx_strand_id
1 'polypeptide(L)' 'MTQNNMSGNEMSMVASCDATDCRYNQERQCHAGQIQVGSQGGMAQCMTYDPQGEGSGMSDQPGRGSDM' A
#
# COMPACT_ATOMS: atom_id res chain seq x y z
N MET A 1 -5.51 16.68 35.82
CA MET A 1 -4.68 16.27 34.67
C MET A 1 -5.07 14.83 34.34
N THR A 2 -6.07 14.64 33.47
CA THR A 2 -6.49 13.30 33.06
C THR A 2 -5.50 12.79 32.02
N GLN A 3 -4.72 11.76 32.37
CA GLN A 3 -3.83 11.09 31.43
C GLN A 3 -4.69 10.12 30.59
N ASN A 4 -5.12 10.58 29.40
CA ASN A 4 -5.77 9.74 28.40
C ASN A 4 -4.77 8.66 27.93
N ASN A 5 -4.90 7.46 28.49
CA ASN A 5 -4.18 6.27 28.05
C ASN A 5 -4.76 5.81 26.70
N MET A 6 -4.33 6.48 25.62
CA MET A 6 -4.44 5.96 24.26
C MET A 6 -3.41 4.83 24.12
N SER A 7 -3.69 3.66 24.71
CA SER A 7 -2.96 2.42 24.42
C SER A 7 -3.30 1.99 23.00
N GLY A 8 -2.68 2.66 22.03
CA GLY A 8 -2.80 2.40 20.59
C GLY A 8 -2.04 1.13 20.19
N ASN A 9 -2.46 -0.01 20.73
CA ASN A 9 -2.13 -1.32 20.17
C ASN A 9 -3.37 -1.98 19.56
N GLU A 10 -4.23 -1.18 18.96
CA GLU A 10 -5.31 -1.66 18.11
C GLU A 10 -4.76 -1.73 16.70
N MET A 11 -4.20 -2.88 16.34
CA MET A 11 -3.87 -3.16 14.94
C MET A 11 -5.17 -3.04 14.14
N SER A 12 -5.29 -1.97 13.35
CA SER A 12 -6.47 -1.71 12.54
C SER A 12 -6.69 -2.88 11.60
N MET A 13 -7.68 -3.71 11.91
CA MET A 13 -8.07 -4.83 11.06
C MET A 13 -8.83 -4.31 9.85
N VAL A 14 -8.48 -4.82 8.67
CA VAL A 14 -9.20 -4.51 7.44
C VAL A 14 -10.54 -5.24 7.49
N ALA A 15 -11.65 -4.50 7.55
CA ALA A 15 -12.99 -5.09 7.64
C ALA A 15 -13.43 -5.79 6.34
N SER A 16 -12.98 -5.29 5.19
CA SER A 16 -13.23 -5.87 3.86
C SER A 16 -12.20 -5.34 2.87
N CYS A 17 -11.67 -6.21 2.01
CA CYS A 17 -10.64 -5.87 1.04
C CYS A 17 -11.03 -6.31 -0.38
N ASP A 18 -11.21 -5.33 -1.26
CA ASP A 18 -11.54 -5.57 -2.68
C ASP A 18 -10.30 -5.68 -3.59
N ALA A 19 -9.09 -5.62 -3.02
CA ALA A 19 -7.84 -5.78 -3.76
C ALA A 19 -7.66 -7.25 -4.18
N THR A 20 -8.32 -7.66 -5.26
CA THR A 20 -8.29 -9.03 -5.80
C THR A 20 -6.89 -9.50 -6.18
N ASP A 21 -5.99 -8.54 -6.40
CA ASP A 21 -4.62 -8.74 -6.83
C ASP A 21 -3.57 -8.74 -5.69
N CYS A 22 -4.05 -8.62 -4.46
CA CYS A 22 -3.18 -8.60 -3.29
C CYS A 22 -2.92 -10.04 -2.83
N ARG A 23 -1.65 -10.45 -2.82
CA ARG A 23 -1.23 -11.76 -2.27
C ARG A 23 -1.69 -12.04 -0.86
N TYR A 24 -1.84 -10.99 -0.06
CA TYR A 24 -2.24 -11.07 1.33
C TYR A 24 -3.76 -10.98 1.51
N ASN A 25 -4.52 -10.87 0.41
CA ASN A 25 -5.97 -10.88 0.44
C ASN A 25 -6.49 -12.31 0.41
N GLN A 26 -6.80 -12.85 1.59
CA GLN A 26 -7.44 -14.15 1.73
C GLN A 26 -8.91 -13.94 2.04
N GLU A 27 -9.80 -14.48 1.21
CA GLU A 27 -11.26 -14.41 1.43
C GLU A 27 -11.82 -12.98 1.58
N ARG A 28 -11.23 -11.99 0.87
CA ARG A 28 -11.57 -10.55 0.98
C ARG A 28 -11.16 -9.93 2.33
N GLN A 29 -10.21 -10.55 3.02
CA GLN A 29 -9.57 -10.04 4.22
C GLN A 29 -8.08 -9.87 3.90
N CYS A 30 -7.61 -8.62 3.82
CA CYS A 30 -6.20 -8.32 3.60
C CYS A 30 -5.42 -8.35 4.92
N HIS A 31 -4.44 -9.25 5.03
CA HIS A 31 -3.65 -9.44 6.25
C HIS A 31 -2.17 -9.20 5.97
N ALA A 32 -1.66 -8.01 6.31
CA ALA A 32 -0.22 -7.75 6.33
C ALA A 32 0.25 -7.65 7.78
N GLY A 33 0.95 -8.68 8.28
CA GLY A 33 1.38 -8.74 9.68
C GLY A 33 2.33 -7.60 10.09
N GLN A 34 3.06 -7.04 9.13
CA GLN A 34 3.85 -5.83 9.30
C GLN A 34 4.07 -5.15 7.95
N ILE A 35 4.26 -3.82 7.97
CA ILE A 35 4.82 -3.09 6.84
C ILE A 35 6.32 -2.92 7.04
N GLN A 36 7.11 -3.12 5.99
CA GLN A 36 8.53 -2.80 6.01
C GLN A 36 8.80 -1.66 5.02
N VAL A 37 9.47 -0.61 5.49
CA VAL A 37 9.83 0.55 4.67
C VAL A 37 11.35 0.63 4.60
N GLY A 38 11.87 0.70 3.38
CA GLY A 38 13.29 0.88 3.08
C GLY A 38 13.52 2.22 2.38
N SER A 39 14.80 2.56 2.18
CA SER A 39 15.20 3.68 1.33
C SER A 39 15.91 3.13 0.10
N GLN A 40 15.40 3.44 -1.09
CA GLN A 40 16.03 3.10 -2.36
C GLN A 40 16.18 4.37 -3.18
N GLY A 41 17.42 4.70 -3.57
CA GLY A 41 17.70 5.93 -4.34
C GLY A 41 17.38 7.23 -3.59
N GLY A 42 17.39 7.22 -2.26
CA GLY A 42 17.04 8.38 -1.44
C GLY A 42 15.53 8.59 -1.24
N MET A 43 14.70 7.68 -1.75
CA MET A 43 13.24 7.70 -1.62
C MET A 43 12.77 6.56 -0.71
N ALA A 44 11.77 6.82 0.13
CA ALA A 44 11.14 5.78 0.93
C ALA A 44 10.33 4.83 0.03
N GLN A 45 10.54 3.52 0.19
CA GLN A 45 9.85 2.46 -0.55
C GLN A 45 9.23 1.44 0.41
N CYS A 46 8.00 1.05 0.13
CA CYS A 46 7.34 -0.04 0.84
C CYS A 46 7.89 -1.37 0.32
N MET A 47 8.69 -2.04 1.14
CA MET A 47 9.37 -3.29 0.80
C MET A 47 8.42 -4.49 0.88
N THR A 48 7.31 -4.36 1.60
CA THR A 48 6.25 -5.39 1.70
C THR A 48 5.18 -5.23 0.62
N TYR A 49 5.32 -4.26 -0.29
CA TYR A 49 4.39 -4.06 -1.40
C TYR A 49 4.62 -5.14 -2.46
N ASP A 50 3.59 -5.89 -2.80
CA ASP A 50 3.61 -6.95 -3.81
C ASP A 50 2.32 -6.90 -4.65
N PRO A 51 2.39 -6.39 -5.89
CA PRO A 51 1.24 -6.19 -6.77
C PRO A 51 1.03 -7.41 -7.66
N GLN A 52 0.44 -8.51 -7.19
CA GLN A 52 0.49 -9.79 -7.92
C GLN A 52 -0.43 -9.91 -9.15
N GLY A 53 -0.44 -8.87 -9.98
CA GLY A 53 -1.15 -8.76 -11.25
C GLY A 53 -0.83 -7.40 -11.85
N GLU A 54 -0.07 -7.44 -12.94
CA GLU A 54 0.35 -6.30 -13.75
C GLU A 54 1.57 -5.55 -13.15
N GLY A 55 2.76 -5.57 -13.74
CA GLY A 55 2.99 -5.72 -15.17
C GLY A 55 2.15 -4.69 -15.94
N SER A 56 2.42 -3.39 -15.76
CA SER A 56 1.90 -2.21 -16.48
C SER A 56 1.14 -1.24 -15.56
N GLY A 57 1.47 0.05 -15.61
CA GLY A 57 0.74 1.05 -14.81
C GLY A 57 1.39 2.42 -14.62
N MET A 58 2.58 2.67 -15.18
CA MET A 58 3.05 4.05 -15.41
C MET A 58 3.45 4.21 -16.88
N SER A 59 2.45 4.29 -17.73
CA SER A 59 2.54 4.95 -19.03
C SER A 59 1.41 5.95 -19.24
N ASP A 60 0.94 6.61 -18.18
CA ASP A 60 0.34 7.95 -18.32
C ASP A 60 1.47 8.97 -18.36
N GLN A 61 2.27 8.88 -19.43
CA GLN A 61 3.07 10.00 -19.88
C GLN A 61 2.07 10.91 -20.63
N PRO A 62 1.70 12.09 -20.08
CA PRO A 62 0.78 12.97 -20.77
C PRO A 62 1.42 13.32 -22.11
N GLY A 63 0.71 12.99 -23.20
CA GLY A 63 1.12 13.31 -24.55
C GLY A 63 1.52 14.77 -24.62
N ARG A 64 2.81 15.01 -24.88
CA ARG A 64 3.27 16.31 -25.35
C ARG A 64 2.65 16.50 -26.74
N GLY A 65 1.50 17.16 -26.78
CA GLY A 65 0.95 17.71 -28.00
C GLY A 65 1.99 18.64 -28.61
N SER A 66 2.60 18.20 -29.70
CA SER A 66 3.38 19.05 -30.59
C SER A 66 2.41 19.68 -31.58
N ASP A 67 1.64 20.64 -31.08
CA ASP A 67 0.87 21.59 -31.87
C ASP A 67 1.56 22.97 -31.75
N MET A 68 2.63 23.15 -32.52
CA MET A 68 3.07 24.43 -33.10
C MET A 68 3.91 24.16 -34.34
#